data_AF-A0A7X6X3U6-F1
#
_entry.id   AF-A0A7X6X3U6-F1
#
_cell.length_a   1.000
_cell.length_b   1.000
_cell.length_c   1.000
_cell.angle_alpha   90.00
_cell.angle_beta   90.00
_cell.angle_gamma   90.00
#
_symmetry.space_group_name_H-M   'P 1'
#
loop_
_entity.id
_entity.type
_entity.pdbx_description
1 polymer ?
#
loop_
_entity_poly.entity_id
_entity_poly.type
_entity_poly.pdbx_seq_one_letter_code
_entity_poly.pdbx_strand_id
1 'polypeptide(L)'
;MSQPKIKVDVLTLDSVQCAACTYMLETLAAMPGDIQELIEYREWSIKTTTGVQKFAELKGRVLPTICIEGEPVFESTIPQYEELIDELAKRAPNPEMRQQLLAAREVGFNFDAIEENLKKAGAGLFTQREKK
;
A
#
# COMPACT_ATOMS: atom_id res chain seq x y z
N MET A 1 -14.29 18.32 4.61
CA MET A 1 -12.93 18.73 4.19
C MET A 1 -12.14 17.45 3.97
N SER A 2 -11.85 17.06 2.73
CA SER A 2 -11.02 15.88 2.47
C SER A 2 -9.59 16.22 2.81
N GLN A 3 -9.04 15.61 3.85
CA GLN A 3 -7.61 15.69 4.13
C GLN A 3 -6.83 15.09 2.94
N PRO A 4 -5.74 15.71 2.48
CA PRO A 4 -4.94 15.15 1.38
C PRO A 4 -4.30 13.86 1.85
N LYS A 5 -4.66 12.73 1.23
CA LYS A 5 -4.06 11.41 1.50
C LYS A 5 -3.07 11.05 0.40
N ILE A 6 -2.02 10.32 0.76
CA ILE A 6 -1.05 9.80 -0.20
C ILE A 6 -1.65 8.57 -0.88
N LYS A 7 -1.72 8.57 -2.20
CA LYS A 7 -2.24 7.44 -2.99
C LYS A 7 -1.15 6.39 -3.19
N VAL A 8 -1.50 5.15 -2.90
CA VAL A 8 -0.60 4.01 -3.05
C VAL A 8 -1.29 2.93 -3.89
N ASP A 9 -0.84 2.75 -5.12
CA ASP A 9 -1.39 1.76 -6.04
C ASP A 9 -0.51 0.51 -6.05
N VAL A 10 -1.09 -0.66 -5.81
CA VAL A 10 -0.36 -1.94 -5.80
C VAL A 10 -0.79 -2.75 -7.00
N LEU A 11 0.13 -2.88 -7.96
CA LEU A 11 -0.05 -3.68 -9.16
C LEU A 11 0.28 -5.14 -8.83
N THR A 12 -0.70 -6.02 -8.92
CA THR A 12 -0.55 -7.44 -8.60
C THR A 12 -1.02 -8.32 -9.75
N LEU A 13 -0.58 -9.58 -9.75
CA LEU A 13 -1.21 -10.61 -10.57
C LEU A 13 -2.48 -11.11 -9.87
N ASP A 14 -2.32 -11.57 -8.63
CA ASP A 14 -3.40 -12.12 -7.80
C ASP A 14 -2.97 -12.14 -6.33
N SER A 15 -3.57 -11.31 -5.48
CA SER A 15 -3.25 -11.25 -4.04
C SER A 15 -3.65 -12.48 -3.22
N VAL A 16 -4.51 -13.35 -3.76
CA VAL A 16 -5.06 -14.52 -3.05
C VAL A 16 -4.19 -15.75 -3.29
N GLN A 17 -3.63 -15.89 -4.49
CA GLN A 17 -2.91 -17.07 -4.95
C GLN A 17 -1.40 -16.84 -5.10
N CYS A 18 -0.94 -15.58 -5.22
CA CYS A 18 0.48 -15.27 -5.34
C CYS A 18 1.06 -14.77 -4.01
N ALA A 19 1.91 -15.59 -3.38
CA ALA A 19 2.54 -15.28 -2.09
C ALA A 19 3.25 -13.91 -2.07
N ALA A 20 3.99 -13.57 -3.12
CA ALA A 20 4.68 -12.27 -3.20
C ALA A 20 3.70 -11.08 -3.27
N CYS A 21 2.56 -11.25 -3.95
CA CYS A 21 1.50 -10.22 -3.99
C CYS A 21 0.83 -10.08 -2.62
N THR A 22 0.60 -11.20 -1.91
CA THR A 22 0.05 -11.21 -0.56
C THR A 22 0.96 -10.43 0.39
N TYR A 23 2.25 -10.75 0.45
CA TYR A 23 3.20 -10.06 1.34
C TYR A 23 3.29 -8.56 1.07
N MET A 24 3.20 -8.15 -0.20
CA MET A 24 3.24 -6.74 -0.57
C MET A 24 2.00 -5.97 -0.05
N LEU A 25 0.81 -6.57 -0.12
CA LEU A 25 -0.40 -5.98 0.45
C LEU A 25 -0.41 -6.03 1.97
N GLU A 26 0.06 -7.12 2.57
CA GLU A 26 0.17 -7.25 4.03
C GLU A 26 1.12 -6.20 4.61
N THR A 27 2.20 -5.86 3.91
CA THR A 27 3.10 -4.78 4.33
C THR A 27 2.37 -3.44 4.45
N LEU A 28 1.41 -3.17 3.56
CA LEU A 28 0.58 -1.97 3.61
C LEU A 28 -0.50 -2.06 4.70
N ALA A 29 -1.15 -3.22 4.81
CA ALA A 29 -2.22 -3.45 5.78
C ALA A 29 -1.71 -3.56 7.23
N ALA A 30 -0.46 -3.95 7.44
CA ALA A 30 0.17 -4.03 8.75
C ALA A 30 0.65 -2.68 9.28
N MET A 31 0.57 -1.60 8.48
CA MET A 31 0.90 -0.27 8.96
C MET A 31 0.00 0.16 10.12
N PRO A 32 0.51 0.94 11.08
CA PRO A 32 -0.27 1.46 12.18
C PRO A 32 -1.42 2.33 11.69
N GLY A 33 -2.52 2.35 12.46
CA GLY A 33 -3.75 3.07 12.12
C GLY A 33 -3.49 4.53 11.75
N ASP A 34 -2.60 5.22 12.48
CA ASP A 34 -2.24 6.61 12.19
C ASP A 34 -1.68 6.80 10.77
N ILE A 35 -0.90 5.85 10.24
CA ILE A 35 -0.42 5.91 8.86
C ILE A 35 -1.53 5.52 7.89
N GLN A 36 -2.35 4.52 8.22
CA GLN A 36 -3.49 4.12 7.39
C GLN A 36 -4.49 5.27 7.18
N GLU A 37 -4.60 6.20 8.12
CA GLU A 37 -5.44 7.38 7.96
C GLU A 37 -4.84 8.41 6.98
N LEU A 38 -3.51 8.43 6.84
CA LEU A 38 -2.76 9.36 5.98
C LEU A 38 -2.61 8.86 4.55
N ILE A 39 -2.74 7.55 4.32
CA ILE A 39 -2.60 6.93 2.99
C ILE A 39 -3.95 6.39 2.49
N GLU A 40 -4.06 6.24 1.17
CA GLU A 40 -5.13 5.52 0.50
C GLU A 40 -4.47 4.50 -0.43
N TYR A 41 -4.47 3.22 -0.03
CA TYR A 41 -3.91 2.17 -0.87
C TYR A 41 -4.98 1.37 -1.60
N ARG A 42 -4.67 0.93 -2.83
CA ARG A 42 -5.58 0.14 -3.65
C ARG A 42 -4.83 -0.93 -4.44
N GLU A 43 -5.37 -2.15 -4.42
CA GLU A 43 -4.89 -3.23 -5.27
C GLU A 43 -5.48 -3.11 -6.69
N TRP A 44 -4.62 -3.32 -7.69
CA TRP A 44 -4.98 -3.48 -9.09
C TRP A 44 -4.46 -4.81 -9.61
N SER A 45 -5.34 -5.81 -9.67
CA SER A 45 -5.03 -7.09 -10.29
C SER A 45 -5.08 -6.98 -11.81
N ILE A 46 -3.99 -7.33 -12.49
CA ILE A 46 -3.91 -7.38 -13.96
C ILE A 46 -4.78 -8.49 -14.58
N LYS A 47 -5.46 -9.32 -13.77
CA LYS A 47 -6.52 -10.22 -14.27
C LYS A 47 -7.79 -9.46 -14.69
N THR A 48 -7.96 -8.24 -14.18
CA THR A 48 -9.10 -7.38 -14.51
C THR A 48 -8.73 -6.38 -15.60
N THR A 49 -9.71 -6.00 -16.43
CA THR A 49 -9.50 -4.98 -17.47
C THR A 49 -9.00 -3.66 -16.89
N THR A 50 -9.55 -3.26 -15.73
CA THR A 50 -9.14 -2.03 -15.03
C THR A 50 -7.70 -2.13 -14.53
N GLY A 51 -7.29 -3.29 -14.00
CA GLY A 51 -5.91 -3.49 -13.55
C GLY A 51 -4.89 -3.48 -14.68
N VAL A 52 -5.22 -4.02 -15.85
CA VAL A 52 -4.35 -3.92 -17.05
C VAL A 52 -4.19 -2.47 -17.49
N GLN A 53 -5.27 -1.68 -17.50
CA GLN A 53 -5.20 -0.25 -17.81
C GLN A 53 -4.32 0.48 -16.80
N LYS A 54 -4.52 0.23 -15.50
CA LYS A 54 -3.72 0.84 -14.42
C LYS A 54 -2.25 0.46 -14.50
N PHE A 55 -1.95 -0.80 -14.83
CA PHE A 55 -0.57 -1.25 -15.04
C PHE A 55 0.13 -0.47 -16.15
N ALA A 56 -0.56 -0.21 -17.26
CA ALA A 56 -0.04 0.60 -18.35
C ALA A 56 0.07 2.10 -17.98
N GLU A 57 -0.95 2.66 -17.32
CA GLU A 57 -0.96 4.07 -16.87
C GLU A 57 0.19 4.37 -15.90
N LEU A 58 0.42 3.47 -14.94
CA LEU A 58 1.44 3.58 -13.90
C LEU A 58 2.82 3.10 -14.36
N LYS A 59 2.98 2.81 -15.66
CA LYS A 59 4.23 2.35 -16.28
C LYS A 59 4.85 1.14 -15.58
N GLY A 60 4.01 0.25 -15.06
CA GLY A 60 4.45 -1.00 -14.43
C GLY A 60 5.24 -1.85 -15.43
N ARG A 61 6.38 -2.40 -15.00
CA ARG A 61 7.23 -3.29 -15.81
C ARG A 61 7.21 -4.72 -15.33
N VAL A 62 7.16 -4.89 -14.01
CA VAL A 62 7.20 -6.18 -13.32
C VAL A 62 6.11 -6.26 -12.26
N LEU A 63 5.80 -7.46 -11.79
CA LEU A 63 4.81 -7.70 -10.75
C LEU A 63 5.44 -8.49 -9.60
N PRO A 64 5.03 -8.24 -8.35
CA PRO A 64 4.15 -7.15 -7.94
C PRO A 64 4.91 -5.81 -7.88
N THR A 65 4.21 -4.68 -8.05
CA THR A 65 4.82 -3.34 -8.01
C THR A 65 3.99 -2.39 -7.15
N ILE A 66 4.64 -1.63 -6.26
CA ILE A 66 4.02 -0.53 -5.52
C ILE A 66 4.33 0.78 -6.22
N CYS A 67 3.29 1.54 -6.51
CA CYS A 67 3.35 2.90 -7.01
C CYS A 67 2.86 3.87 -5.93
N ILE A 68 3.56 4.98 -5.73
CA ILE A 68 3.18 6.03 -4.76
C ILE A 68 3.01 7.31 -5.55
N GLU A 69 1.85 7.97 -5.42
CA GLU A 69 1.48 9.17 -6.18
C GLU A 69 1.64 9.00 -7.71
N GLY A 70 1.36 7.80 -8.22
CA GLY A 70 1.41 7.49 -9.65
C GLY A 70 2.79 7.11 -10.20
N GLU A 71 3.82 7.06 -9.36
CA GLU A 71 5.17 6.66 -9.76
C GLU A 71 5.54 5.27 -9.20
N PRO A 72 6.11 4.36 -9.99
CA PRO A 72 6.59 3.07 -9.49
C PRO A 72 7.79 3.27 -8.58
N VAL A 73 7.68 2.81 -7.34
CA VAL A 73 8.71 2.95 -6.30
C VAL A 73 9.37 1.61 -5.99
N PHE A 74 8.55 0.56 -5.82
CA PHE A 74 9.05 -0.79 -5.51
C PHE A 74 8.62 -1.75 -6.60
N GLU A 75 9.56 -2.11 -7.48
CA GLU A 75 9.33 -3.00 -8.61
C GLU A 75 9.85 -4.41 -8.27
N SER A 76 8.95 -5.40 -8.14
CA SER A 76 9.28 -6.80 -7.81
C SER A 76 10.12 -6.98 -6.52
N THR A 77 10.14 -5.97 -5.66
CA THR A 77 10.92 -5.93 -4.42
C THR A 77 9.97 -5.64 -3.28
N ILE A 78 9.93 -6.50 -2.27
CA ILE A 78 9.07 -6.33 -1.10
C ILE A 78 9.76 -5.33 -0.16
N PRO A 79 9.20 -4.11 0.01
CA PRO A 79 9.83 -3.12 0.87
C PRO A 79 9.80 -3.55 2.33
N GLN A 80 10.77 -3.07 3.10
CA GLN A 80 10.67 -3.08 4.55
C GLN A 80 9.79 -1.92 5.02
N TYR A 81 9.24 -2.05 6.23
CA TYR A 81 8.36 -1.02 6.81
C TYR A 81 9.02 0.37 6.84
N GLU A 82 10.30 0.45 7.21
CA GLU A 82 11.04 1.71 7.24
C GLU A 82 11.21 2.35 5.86
N GLU A 83 11.55 1.54 4.85
CA GLU A 83 11.77 2.00 3.47
C GLU A 83 10.47 2.54 2.87
N LEU A 84 9.35 1.87 3.15
CA LEU A 84 8.03 2.30 2.71
C LEU A 84 7.66 3.65 3.34
N ILE A 85 7.88 3.81 4.64
CA ILE A 85 7.62 5.08 5.35
C ILE A 85 8.50 6.20 4.81
N ASP A 86 9.78 5.92 4.55
CA ASP A 86 10.70 6.93 4.02
C ASP A 86 10.24 7.44 2.65
N GLU A 87 9.80 6.54 1.77
CA GLU A 87 9.26 6.89 0.46
C GLU A 87 7.93 7.64 0.53
N LEU A 88 7.06 7.32 1.50
CA LEU A 88 5.85 8.09 1.80
C LEU A 88 6.19 9.49 2.34
N ALA A 89 7.15 9.58 3.28
CA ALA A 89 7.56 10.82 3.93
C ALA A 89 8.22 11.79 2.95
N LYS A 90 8.98 11.28 1.97
CA LYS A 90 9.55 12.06 0.86
C LYS A 90 8.48 12.68 -0.04
N ARG A 91 7.35 11.99 -0.21
CA ARG A 91 6.23 12.41 -1.07
C ARG A 91 5.07 13.05 -0.30
N ALA A 92 5.26 13.29 1.00
CA ALA A 92 4.25 13.90 1.84
C ALA A 92 3.99 15.36 1.38
N PRO A 93 2.73 15.75 1.16
CA PRO A 93 2.40 17.11 0.69
C PRO A 93 2.66 18.19 1.76
N ASN A 94 2.61 17.81 3.05
CA ASN A 94 2.72 18.74 4.18
C ASN A 94 3.85 18.32 5.14
N PRO A 95 4.53 19.28 5.78
CA PRO A 95 5.60 18.98 6.75
C PRO A 95 5.09 18.25 8.00
N GLU A 96 3.86 18.51 8.44
CA GLU A 96 3.23 17.80 9.56
C GLU A 96 3.05 16.30 9.24
N MET A 97 2.54 15.98 8.06
CA MET A 97 2.35 14.58 7.62
C MET A 97 3.70 13.85 7.51
N ARG A 98 4.73 14.52 6.99
CA ARG A 98 6.09 13.98 6.96
C ARG A 98 6.57 13.65 8.38
N GLN A 99 6.35 14.55 9.34
CA GLN A 99 6.76 14.34 10.72
C GLN A 99 6.00 13.19 11.38
N GLN A 100 4.69 13.04 11.10
CA GLN A 100 3.89 11.90 11.57
C GLN A 100 4.41 10.57 11.01
N LEU A 101 4.73 10.52 9.71
CA LEU A 101 5.30 9.34 9.06
C LEU A 101 6.66 8.97 9.68
N LEU A 102 7.56 9.95 9.86
CA LEU A 102 8.87 9.72 10.49
C LEU A 102 8.77 9.32 11.96
N ALA A 103 7.85 9.91 12.73
CA ALA A 103 7.62 9.51 14.11
C ALA A 103 7.14 8.04 14.19
N ALA A 104 6.29 7.61 13.26
CA ALA A 104 5.82 6.23 13.20
C ALA A 104 6.93 5.23 12.79
N ARG A 105 8.00 5.70 12.13
CA ARG A 105 9.23 4.91 11.92
C ARG A 105 9.98 4.70 13.23
N GLU A 106 10.12 5.75 14.06
CA GLU A 106 10.86 5.69 15.33
C GLU A 106 10.17 4.82 16.40
N VAL A 107 8.84 4.76 16.39
CA VAL A 107 8.05 3.85 17.25
C VAL A 107 8.35 2.37 16.92
N GLY A 108 8.87 2.09 15.71
CA GLY A 108 9.20 0.74 15.26
C GLY A 108 7.98 -0.09 14.87
N PHE A 109 8.23 -1.22 14.20
CA PHE A 109 7.18 -2.15 13.80
C PHE A 109 6.73 -2.97 15.01
N ASN A 110 5.55 -2.65 15.55
CA ASN A 110 5.04 -3.31 16.74
C ASN A 110 4.38 -4.65 16.36
N PHE A 111 5.15 -5.75 16.42
CA PHE A 111 4.68 -7.10 16.06
C PHE A 111 3.45 -7.56 16.86
N ASP A 112 3.28 -7.06 18.09
CA ASP A 112 2.16 -7.41 18.98
C ASP A 112 0.80 -6.87 18.47
N ALA A 113 0.83 -5.77 17.69
CA ALA A 113 -0.36 -5.10 17.18
C ALA A 113 -0.78 -5.55 15.77
N ILE A 114 -0.05 -6.50 15.15
CA ILE A 114 -0.33 -6.97 13.78
C ILE A 114 -1.74 -7.54 13.66
N GLU A 115 -2.16 -8.40 14.59
CA GLU A 115 -3.51 -9.00 14.56
C GLU A 115 -4.62 -7.95 14.64
N GLU A 116 -4.40 -6.88 15.41
CA GLU A 116 -5.38 -5.83 15.61
C GLU A 116 -5.43 -4.87 14.41
N ASN A 117 -4.26 -4.55 13.83
CA ASN A 117 -4.15 -3.73 12.62
C ASN A 117 -4.71 -4.47 11.38
N LEU A 118 -4.43 -5.77 11.23
CA LEU A 118 -5.01 -6.58 10.15
C LEU A 118 -6.53 -6.73 10.26
N LYS A 119 -7.05 -6.85 11.49
CA LYS A 119 -8.51 -6.86 11.76
C LYS A 119 -9.16 -5.50 11.47
N LYS A 120 -8.52 -4.38 11.83
CA LYS A 120 -9.00 -3.01 11.51
C LYS A 120 -8.93 -2.70 10.01
N ALA A 121 -7.88 -3.15 9.33
CA ALA A 121 -7.68 -2.96 7.89
C ALA A 121 -8.60 -3.86 7.02
N GLY A 122 -9.44 -4.71 7.62
CA GLY A 122 -10.43 -5.50 6.89
C GLY A 122 -9.81 -6.44 5.87
N ALA A 123 -8.67 -7.07 6.20
CA ALA A 123 -8.06 -8.10 5.36
C ALA A 123 -9.09 -9.21 5.07
N GLY A 124 -9.62 -9.23 3.84
CA GLY A 124 -10.68 -10.15 3.40
C GLY A 124 -12.02 -9.50 2.96
N LEU A 125 -12.21 -8.19 3.15
CA LEU A 125 -13.43 -7.47 2.72
C LEU A 125 -13.24 -6.58 1.47
N PHE A 126 -12.00 -6.23 1.11
CA PHE A 126 -11.70 -5.34 -0.02
C PHE A 126 -11.55 -6.04 -1.38
N THR A 127 -11.61 -7.38 -1.42
CA THR A 127 -11.80 -8.10 -2.68
C THR A 127 -13.24 -7.85 -3.11
N GLN A 128 -13.48 -6.79 -3.91
CA GLN A 128 -14.78 -6.58 -4.53
C GLN A 128 -15.11 -7.83 -5.34
N ARG A 129 -15.98 -8.68 -4.78
CA ARG A 129 -16.66 -9.72 -5.55
C ARG A 129 -17.55 -8.97 -6.52
N GLU A 130 -17.13 -8.83 -7.77
CA GLU A 130 -18.02 -8.43 -8.84
C GLU A 130 -19.23 -9.37 -8.78
N LYS A 131 -20.38 -8.84 -8.34
CA LYS A 131 -21.65 -9.56 -8.37
C LYS A 131 -22.00 -9.75 -9.85
N LYS A 132 -21.98 -11.01 -10.26
CA LYS A 132 -22.46 -11.51 -11.55
C LYS A 132 -23.91 -11.13 -11.79
#